data_AF-A0A1Z5T6E6-F1
#
_entry.id   AF-A0A1Z5T6E6-F1
#
_cell.length_a   1.000
_cell.length_b   1.000
_cell.length_c   1.000
_cell.angle_alpha   90.00
_cell.angle_beta   90.00
_cell.angle_gamma   90.00
#
_symmetry.space_group_name_H-M   'P 1'
#
loop_
_entity.id
_entity.type
_entity.pdbx_description
1 polymer ?
#
loop_
_entity_poly.entity_id
_entity_poly.type
_entity_poly.pdbx_seq_one_letter_code
_entity_poly.pdbx_strand_id
1 'polypeptide(L)' 'MPPKGAIRGTGVGRPAQQKGGYARQIIDEVTSQENRSVVTAVTFFAAGVAFLHSSWSEILLPPV' A
#
# COMPACT_ATOMS: atom_id res chain seq x y z
N MET A 1 6.19 -55.13 13.43
CA MET A 1 6.81 -53.80 13.20
C MET A 1 6.35 -53.30 11.82
N PRO A 2 5.69 -52.14 11.70
CA PRO A 2 5.26 -51.55 10.42
C PRO A 2 6.42 -50.84 9.71
N PRO A 3 6.42 -50.81 8.35
CA PRO A 3 7.58 -50.39 7.57
C PRO A 3 7.86 -48.88 7.67
N LYS A 4 9.15 -48.59 7.72
CA LYS A 4 9.77 -47.28 7.77
C LYS A 4 9.82 -46.70 6.35
N GLY A 5 8.96 -45.73 6.07
CA GLY A 5 8.96 -44.97 4.83
C GLY A 5 8.09 -43.72 4.98
N ALA A 6 8.64 -42.56 4.60
CA ALA A 6 7.99 -41.24 4.63
C ALA A 6 7.88 -40.51 5.98
N ILE A 7 8.96 -40.47 6.77
CA ILE A 7 9.19 -39.35 7.70
C ILE A 7 9.59 -38.13 6.86
N ARG A 8 8.57 -37.39 6.41
CA ARG A 8 8.39 -35.95 6.61
C ARG A 8 9.69 -35.17 6.92
N GLY A 9 10.49 -34.91 5.88
CA GLY A 9 11.79 -34.24 6.01
C GLY A 9 12.08 -33.19 4.94
N THR A 10 11.16 -32.89 4.03
CA THR A 10 11.22 -31.68 3.20
C THR A 10 10.33 -30.62 3.84
N GLY A 11 10.78 -30.16 5.01
CA GLY A 11 10.38 -28.85 5.52
C GLY A 11 10.98 -27.78 4.61
N VAL A 12 10.50 -27.70 3.37
CA VAL A 12 10.47 -26.45 2.62
C VAL A 12 9.88 -25.47 3.61
N GLY A 13 10.71 -24.54 4.07
CA GLY A 13 10.29 -23.39 4.84
C GLY A 13 9.25 -22.68 3.99
N ARG A 14 8.00 -23.08 4.16
CA ARG A 14 6.83 -22.32 3.81
C ARG A 14 6.92 -21.19 4.81
N PRO A 15 7.30 -19.95 4.44
CA PRO A 15 7.02 -18.85 5.33
C PRO A 15 5.52 -18.95 5.53
N ALA A 16 5.12 -19.33 6.74
CA ALA A 16 3.75 -19.34 7.14
C ALA A 16 3.25 -17.96 6.76
N GLN A 17 2.33 -17.97 5.79
CA GLN A 17 1.59 -16.86 5.24
C GLN A 17 1.21 -15.93 6.38
N GLN A 18 2.08 -14.96 6.68
CA GLN A 18 1.77 -13.86 7.55
C GLN A 18 0.85 -12.99 6.71
N LYS A 19 -0.43 -13.36 6.74
CA LYS A 19 -1.54 -12.44 6.54
C LYS A 19 -1.35 -11.32 7.55
N GLY A 20 -0.46 -10.38 7.26
CA GLY A 20 -0.50 -9.08 7.90
C GLY A 20 -1.93 -8.58 7.74
N GLY A 21 -2.57 -8.17 8.83
CA GLY A 21 -4.00 -7.84 8.84
C GLY A 21 -4.37 -6.83 7.75
N TYR A 22 -5.66 -6.61 7.52
CA TYR A 22 -6.24 -5.74 6.49
C TYR A 22 -5.43 -4.46 6.16
N ALA A 23 -4.84 -3.80 7.14
CA ALA A 23 -3.94 -2.66 6.94
C ALA A 23 -2.72 -2.95 6.03
N ARG A 24 -2.07 -4.12 6.16
CA ARG A 24 -0.95 -4.55 5.31
C ARG A 24 -1.40 -4.77 3.87
N GLN A 25 -2.57 -5.37 3.68
CA GLN A 25 -3.15 -5.59 2.34
C GLN A 25 -3.45 -4.27 1.64
N ILE A 26 -4.04 -3.31 2.36
CA ILE A 26 -4.30 -1.97 1.81
C ILE A 26 -2.98 -1.26 1.49
N ILE A 27 -1.97 -1.36 2.35
CA ILE A 27 -0.64 -0.79 2.06
C ILE A 27 -0.06 -1.43 0.80
N ASP A 28 -0.07 -2.76 0.68
CA ASP A 28 0.45 -3.44 -0.52
C ASP A 28 -0.32 -3.04 -1.79
N GLU A 29 -1.64 -2.84 -1.69
CA GLU A 29 -2.49 -2.42 -2.80
C GLU A 29 -2.25 -0.96 -3.22
N VAL A 30 -2.08 -0.05 -2.26
CA VAL A 30 -1.76 1.37 -2.54
C VAL A 30 -0.32 1.53 -3.01
N THR A 31 0.60 0.66 -2.58
CA THR A 31 2.02 0.70 -2.99
C THR A 31 2.29 -0.14 -4.24
N SER A 32 1.29 -0.87 -4.75
CA SER A 32 1.38 -1.66 -5.97
C SER A 32 1.68 -0.77 -7.18
N GLN A 33 2.59 -1.23 -8.06
CA GLN A 33 2.93 -0.49 -9.27
C GLN A 33 1.73 -0.29 -10.22
N GLU A 34 0.79 -1.23 -10.19
CA GLU A 34 -0.43 -1.18 -11.01
C GLU A 34 -1.30 0.02 -10.66
N ASN A 35 -1.36 0.37 -9.36
CA ASN A 35 -2.20 1.45 -8.86
C ASN A 35 -1.46 2.79 -8.81
N ARG A 36 -0.18 2.83 -9.20
CA ARG A 36 0.67 4.01 -9.07
C ARG A 36 0.08 5.25 -9.74
N SER A 37 -0.48 5.10 -10.94
CA SER A 37 -1.10 6.20 -11.67
C SER A 37 -2.30 6.78 -10.92
N VAL A 38 -3.18 5.91 -10.42
CA VAL A 38 -4.38 6.30 -9.66
C VAL A 38 -3.99 6.98 -8.35
N VAL A 39 -3.07 6.38 -7.59
CA VAL A 39 -2.57 6.94 -6.32
C VAL A 39 -1.92 8.31 -6.55
N THR A 40 -1.13 8.43 -7.62
CA THR A 40 -0.50 9.71 -7.99
C THR A 40 -1.56 10.76 -8.32
N ALA A 41 -2.56 10.41 -9.14
CA ALA A 41 -3.64 11.33 -9.51
C ALA A 41 -4.46 11.79 -8.30
N VAL A 42 -4.85 10.86 -7.42
CA VAL A 42 -5.58 11.16 -6.18
C VAL A 42 -4.74 12.04 -5.26
N THR A 43 -3.44 11.76 -5.14
CA THR A 43 -2.52 12.55 -4.33
C THR A 43 -2.43 13.98 -4.83
N PHE A 44 -2.21 14.19 -6.13
CA PHE A 44 -2.13 15.54 -6.71
C PHE A 44 -3.45 16.30 -6.63
N PHE A 45 -4.58 15.61 -6.86
CA PHE A 45 -5.90 16.21 -6.73
C PHE A 45 -6.16 16.69 -5.30
N ALA A 46 -5.96 15.81 -4.31
CA ALA A 46 -6.15 16.15 -2.91
C ALA A 46 -5.19 17.27 -2.46
N ALA A 47 -3.93 17.22 -2.89
CA ALA A 47 -2.95 18.27 -2.62
C ALA A 47 -3.39 19.62 -3.22
N GLY A 48 -3.89 19.64 -4.46
CA GLY A 48 -4.40 20.85 -5.10
C GLY A 48 -5.63 21.43 -4.41
N VAL A 49 -6.60 20.58 -4.04
CA VAL A 49 -7.79 21.00 -3.28
C VAL A 49 -7.39 21.56 -1.91
N ALA A 50 -6.51 20.87 -1.20
CA ALA A 50 -6.01 21.32 0.10
C ALA A 50 -5.25 22.66 -0.02
N PHE A 51 -4.42 22.80 -1.05
CA PHE A 51 -3.69 24.03 -1.32
C PHE A 51 -4.63 25.21 -1.61
N LEU A 52 -5.62 25.03 -2.49
CA LEU A 52 -6.59 26.09 -2.83
C LEU A 52 -7.45 26.51 -1.62
N HIS A 53 -7.81 25.55 -0.76
CA HIS A 53 -8.55 25.82 0.45
C HIS A 53 -7.68 26.35 1.60
N SER A 54 -6.36 26.17 1.53
CA SER A 54 -5.45 26.72 2.54
C SER A 54 -5.25 28.22 2.34
N SER A 55 -4.87 28.93 3.40
CA SER A 55 -4.48 30.35 3.33
C SER A 55 -3.29 30.63 2.40
N TRP A 56 -2.63 29.61 1.84
CA TRP A 56 -1.61 29.78 0.79
C TRP A 56 -2.20 30.18 -0.56
N SER A 57 -3.49 29.96 -0.80
CA SER A 57 -4.14 30.41 -2.02
C SER A 57 -4.29 31.92 -2.10
N GLU A 58 -4.33 32.60 -0.94
CA GLU A 58 -4.33 34.07 -0.87
C GLU A 58 -3.04 34.69 -1.40
N ILE A 59 -1.93 33.93 -1.43
CA ILE A 59 -0.66 34.40 -2.02
C ILE A 59 -0.72 34.47 -3.56
N LEU A 60 -1.65 33.75 -4.18
CA LEU A 60 -1.87 33.76 -5.62
C LEU A 60 -2.87 34.84 -6.04
N LEU A 61 -3.62 35.41 -5.09
CA LEU A 61 -4.52 36.52 -5.36
C LEU A 61 -3.71 37.82 -5.30
N PRO A 62 -3.82 38.70 -6.32
CA PRO A 62 -3.18 40.00 -6.25
C PRO A 62 -3.77 40.78 -5.06
N PRO A 63 -2.93 41.46 -4.25
CA PRO A 63 -3.42 42.35 -3.22
C PRO A 63 -4.20 43.48 -3.92
N VAL A 64 -5.44 43.70 -3.46
CA VAL A 64 -6.27 44.84 -3.87
C VAL A 64 -5.73 46.15 -3.29
#